data_AF-A0A4V2S5L4-F1
#
_entry.id   AF-A0A4V2S5L4-F1
#
_cell.length_a   1.000
_cell.length_b   1.000
_cell.length_c   1.000
_cell.angle_alpha   90.00
_cell.angle_beta   90.00
_cell.angle_gamma   90.00
#
_symmetry.space_group_name_H-M   'P 1'
#
loop_
_entity.id
_entity.type
_entity.pdbx_description
1 polymer ?
#
loop_
_entity_poly.entity_id
_entity_poly.type
_entity_poly.pdbx_seq_one_letter_code
_entity_poly.pdbx_strand_id
1 'polypeptide(L)'
;MSKSGVLGHFGTKEALQLAAVAEVIAQFTARVVQPALSSEPGRNRLLALCDNWFGYIADSGLPGGCLLTSAAVEFDTRPGDVHDLVAKSWHDWRRLLRHELTRADLDVDVDQALFELLAFGPALNQAVQLHGDKRATARAKRAVRRTLGL
;
A
#
# COMPACT_ATOMS: atom_id res chain seq x y z
N MET A 1 29.49 -6.23 -4.99
CA MET A 1 29.04 -7.50 -5.59
C MET A 1 29.28 -7.46 -7.10
N SER A 2 29.68 -8.59 -7.70
CA SER A 2 29.82 -8.72 -9.16
C SER A 2 28.50 -9.17 -9.81
N LYS A 3 28.32 -8.92 -11.12
CA LYS A 3 27.15 -9.39 -11.88
C LYS A 3 26.93 -10.90 -11.74
N SER A 4 28.01 -11.69 -11.77
CA SER A 4 27.95 -13.14 -11.58
C SER A 4 27.51 -13.55 -10.17
N GLY A 5 27.83 -12.76 -9.14
CA GLY A 5 27.36 -13.01 -7.78
C GLY A 5 25.84 -12.83 -7.62
N VAL A 6 25.28 -11.78 -8.23
CA VAL A 6 23.81 -11.56 -8.22
C VAL A 6 23.08 -12.63 -9.03
N LEU A 7 23.61 -13.00 -10.20
CA LEU A 7 23.06 -14.08 -11.01
C LEU A 7 23.14 -15.44 -10.30
N GLY A 8 24.17 -15.67 -9.48
CA GLY A 8 24.28 -16.89 -8.68
C GLY A 8 23.16 -17.07 -7.65
N HIS A 9 22.62 -15.98 -7.09
CA HIS A 9 21.53 -16.05 -6.11
C HIS A 9 20.13 -16.08 -6.74
N PHE A 10 19.93 -15.34 -7.83
CA PHE A 10 18.58 -15.14 -8.40
C PHE A 10 18.38 -15.78 -9.78
N GLY A 11 19.45 -16.10 -10.51
CA GLY A 11 19.40 -16.65 -11.86
C GLY A 11 18.99 -15.63 -12.94
N THR A 12 17.87 -14.94 -12.78
CA THR A 12 17.33 -13.98 -13.75
C THR A 12 16.99 -12.63 -13.10
N LYS A 13 16.85 -11.59 -13.93
CA LYS A 13 16.37 -10.27 -13.49
C LYS A 13 14.94 -10.36 -12.95
N GLU A 14 14.08 -11.12 -13.61
CA GLU A 14 12.69 -11.31 -13.20
C GLU A 14 12.60 -12.00 -11.84
N ALA A 15 13.39 -13.04 -11.60
CA ALA A 15 13.46 -13.70 -10.29
C ALA A 15 13.93 -12.74 -9.18
N LEU A 16 14.89 -11.85 -9.47
CA LEU A 16 15.27 -10.78 -8.54
C LEU A 16 14.13 -9.79 -8.30
N GLN A 17 13.39 -9.39 -9.33
CA GLN A 17 12.24 -8.48 -9.20
C GLN A 17 11.12 -9.11 -8.36
N LEU A 18 10.80 -10.38 -8.61
CA LEU A 18 9.81 -11.13 -7.83
C LEU A 18 10.22 -11.23 -6.36
N ALA A 19 11.48 -11.56 -6.08
CA ALA A 19 12.00 -11.60 -4.72
C ALA A 19 11.92 -10.23 -4.02
N ALA A 20 12.24 -9.15 -4.73
CA ALA A 20 12.16 -7.79 -4.19
C ALA A 20 10.70 -7.37 -3.88
N VAL A 21 9.76 -7.66 -4.77
CA VAL A 21 8.34 -7.37 -4.54
C VAL A 21 7.81 -8.22 -3.37
N ALA A 22 8.14 -9.50 -3.31
CA ALA A 22 7.73 -10.38 -2.21
C ALA A 22 8.23 -9.88 -0.84
N GLU A 23 9.49 -9.46 -0.77
CA GLU A 23 10.07 -8.88 0.46
C GLU A 23 9.33 -7.59 0.87
N VAL A 24 9.03 -6.70 -0.07
CA VAL A 24 8.26 -5.50 0.25
C VAL A 24 6.83 -5.82 0.69
N ILE A 25 6.17 -6.82 0.12
CA ILE A 25 4.84 -7.27 0.58
C ILE A 25 4.93 -7.75 2.04
N ALA A 26 5.98 -8.49 2.40
CA ALA A 26 6.20 -8.95 3.77
C ALA A 26 6.42 -7.76 4.73
N GLN A 27 7.26 -6.79 4.36
CA GLN A 27 7.49 -5.58 5.16
C GLN A 27 6.22 -4.73 5.31
N PHE A 28 5.46 -4.55 4.23
CA PHE A 28 4.18 -3.86 4.25
C PHE A 28 3.21 -4.55 5.21
N THR A 29 3.09 -5.87 5.11
CA THR A 29 2.23 -6.66 6.00
C THR A 29 2.63 -6.49 7.47
N ALA A 30 3.93 -6.58 7.78
CA ALA A 30 4.44 -6.45 9.13
C ALA A 30 4.26 -5.03 9.73
N ARG A 31 4.36 -3.99 8.90
CA ARG A 31 4.32 -2.58 9.37
C ARG A 31 2.94 -1.94 9.28
N VAL A 32 2.08 -2.43 8.39
CA VAL A 32 0.76 -1.84 8.11
C VAL A 32 -0.36 -2.71 8.65
N VAL A 33 -0.38 -3.98 8.23
CA VAL A 33 -1.50 -4.89 8.49
C VAL A 33 -1.45 -5.45 9.90
N GLN A 34 -0.34 -6.10 10.27
CA GLN A 34 -0.19 -6.79 11.55
C GLN A 34 -0.47 -5.89 12.77
N PRO A 35 0.05 -4.65 12.84
CA PRO A 35 -0.20 -3.78 14.00
C PRO A 35 -1.66 -3.33 14.10
N ALA A 36 -2.41 -3.31 13.00
CA ALA A 36 -3.82 -2.95 13.03
C ALA A 36 -4.71 -4.07 13.57
N LEU A 37 -4.25 -5.33 13.57
CA LEU A 37 -5.05 -6.47 14.00
C LEU A 37 -5.41 -6.44 15.49
N SER A 38 -4.66 -5.72 16.31
CA SER A 38 -4.99 -5.48 17.73
C SER A 38 -6.18 -4.52 17.92
N SER A 39 -6.60 -3.82 16.86
CA SER A 39 -7.77 -2.95 16.90
C SER A 39 -9.04 -3.75 16.62
N GLU A 40 -10.14 -3.32 17.24
CA GLU A 40 -11.47 -3.87 16.99
C GLU A 40 -11.83 -3.84 15.49
N PRO A 41 -12.34 -4.96 14.93
CA PRO A 41 -12.78 -5.01 13.54
C PRO A 41 -13.79 -3.91 13.20
N GLY A 42 -13.79 -3.46 11.95
CA GLY A 42 -14.62 -2.37 11.46
C GLY A 42 -13.88 -1.03 11.53
N ARG A 43 -14.54 -0.02 12.08
CA ARG A 43 -14.08 1.37 12.05
C ARG A 43 -12.67 1.56 12.65
N ASN A 44 -12.43 0.99 13.82
CA ASN A 44 -11.16 1.20 14.54
C ASN A 44 -9.99 0.59 13.79
N ARG A 45 -10.13 -0.66 13.34
CA ARG A 45 -9.11 -1.31 12.51
C ARG A 45 -8.93 -0.62 11.17
N LEU A 46 -9.99 -0.17 10.51
CA LEU A 46 -9.89 0.58 9.26
C LEU A 46 -9.05 1.85 9.42
N LEU A 47 -9.30 2.64 10.47
CA LEU A 47 -8.53 3.83 10.77
C LEU A 47 -7.06 3.49 11.07
N ALA A 48 -6.81 2.44 11.86
CA ALA A 48 -5.46 1.97 12.14
C ALA A 48 -4.71 1.52 10.87
N LEU A 49 -5.38 0.77 9.98
CA LEU A 49 -4.84 0.36 8.69
C LEU A 49 -4.46 1.57 7.83
N CYS A 50 -5.34 2.57 7.71
CA CYS A 50 -5.05 3.79 6.97
C CYS A 50 -3.91 4.61 7.60
N ASP A 51 -3.89 4.75 8.93
CA ASP A 51 -2.85 5.48 9.64
C ASP A 51 -1.48 4.83 9.46
N ASN A 52 -1.40 3.50 9.59
CA ASN A 52 -0.17 2.76 9.38
C ASN A 52 0.28 2.81 7.92
N TRP A 53 -0.66 2.68 6.98
CA TRP A 53 -0.37 2.73 5.55
C TRP A 53 0.21 4.09 5.13
N PHE A 54 -0.39 5.19 5.58
CA PHE A 54 0.11 6.53 5.27
C PHE A 54 1.42 6.85 5.98
N GLY A 55 1.64 6.31 7.18
CA GLY A 55 2.94 6.35 7.84
C GLY A 55 4.00 5.63 7.02
N TYR A 56 3.68 4.43 6.52
CA TYR A 56 4.57 3.64 5.66
C TYR A 56 4.86 4.35 4.32
N ILE A 57 3.89 5.02 3.70
CA ILE A 57 4.14 5.79 2.47
C ILE A 57 5.08 6.98 2.74
N ALA A 58 4.87 7.68 3.86
CA ALA A 58 5.67 8.84 4.22
C ALA A 58 7.12 8.47 4.59
N ASP A 59 7.31 7.30 5.17
CA ASP A 59 8.62 6.75 5.53
C ASP A 59 8.64 5.22 5.35
N SER A 60 8.86 4.79 4.12
CA SER A 60 8.95 3.36 3.80
C SER A 60 10.31 2.77 4.19
N GLY A 61 11.31 3.61 4.50
CA GLY A 61 12.71 3.20 4.59
C GLY A 61 13.38 2.98 3.23
N LEU A 62 12.68 3.25 2.12
CA LEU A 62 13.21 3.18 0.77
C LEU A 62 13.31 4.59 0.16
N PRO A 63 14.36 4.88 -0.63
CA PRO A 63 14.57 6.22 -1.19
C PRO A 63 13.49 6.66 -2.21
N GLY A 64 12.65 5.74 -2.69
CA GLY A 64 11.57 6.01 -3.65
C GLY A 64 10.15 5.94 -3.08
N GLY A 65 9.99 5.93 -1.74
CA GLY A 65 8.69 5.80 -1.10
C GLY A 65 8.12 4.38 -1.16
N CYS A 66 6.81 4.25 -1.33
CA CYS A 66 6.13 2.95 -1.34
C CYS A 66 6.40 2.19 -2.66
N LEU A 67 7.24 1.15 -2.61
CA LEU A 67 7.56 0.35 -3.80
C LEU A 67 6.30 -0.29 -4.42
N LEU A 68 5.32 -0.73 -3.62
CA LEU A 68 4.08 -1.34 -4.17
C LEU A 68 3.26 -0.35 -5.01
N THR A 69 3.30 0.95 -4.67
CA THR A 69 2.68 2.01 -5.48
C THR A 69 3.44 2.21 -6.78
N SER A 70 4.75 2.35 -6.71
CA SER A 70 5.58 2.53 -7.91
C SER A 70 5.52 1.33 -8.84
N ALA A 71 5.54 0.10 -8.29
CA ALA A 71 5.43 -1.13 -9.06
C ALA A 71 4.05 -1.28 -9.70
N ALA A 72 2.97 -0.85 -9.05
CA ALA A 72 1.65 -0.85 -9.67
C ALA A 72 1.62 0.00 -10.94
N VAL A 73 2.18 1.21 -10.88
CA VAL A 73 2.25 2.11 -12.03
C VAL A 73 3.20 1.58 -13.10
N GLU A 74 4.32 0.97 -12.72
CA GLU A 74 5.29 0.47 -13.69
C GLU A 74 4.77 -0.77 -14.46
N PHE A 75 3.99 -1.63 -13.79
CA PHE A 75 3.61 -2.93 -14.31
C PHE A 75 2.14 -3.07 -14.74
N ASP A 76 1.26 -2.06 -14.54
CA ASP A 76 -0.18 -2.12 -14.86
C ASP A 76 -0.54 -2.56 -16.29
N THR A 77 0.36 -2.33 -17.24
CA THR A 77 0.21 -2.60 -18.67
C THR A 77 1.29 -3.55 -19.20
N ARG A 78 2.05 -4.18 -18.30
CA ARG A 78 3.16 -5.09 -18.62
C ARG A 78 2.86 -6.50 -18.10
N PRO A 79 2.16 -7.34 -18.88
CA PRO A 79 1.82 -8.68 -18.44
C PRO A 79 3.07 -9.52 -18.12
N GLY A 80 2.95 -10.41 -17.14
CA GLY A 80 4.04 -11.28 -16.67
C GLY A 80 3.98 -11.49 -15.15
N ASP A 81 4.86 -12.34 -14.63
CA ASP A 81 4.80 -12.80 -13.24
C ASP A 81 4.91 -11.66 -12.22
N VAL A 82 5.70 -10.63 -12.54
CA VAL A 82 5.83 -9.43 -11.67
C VAL A 82 4.53 -8.65 -11.62
N HIS A 83 3.85 -8.45 -12.76
CA HIS A 83 2.53 -7.82 -12.80
C HIS A 83 1.55 -8.63 -11.96
N ASP A 84 1.52 -9.95 -12.12
CA ASP A 84 0.55 -10.81 -11.43
C ASP A 84 0.74 -10.78 -9.91
N LEU A 85 2.00 -10.77 -9.44
CA LEU A 85 2.33 -10.63 -8.03
C LEU A 85 1.89 -9.27 -7.47
N VAL A 86 2.16 -8.18 -8.20
CA VAL A 86 1.75 -6.82 -7.81
C VAL A 86 0.23 -6.70 -7.79
N ALA A 87 -0.46 -7.14 -8.85
CA ALA A 87 -1.92 -7.12 -8.96
C ALA A 87 -2.58 -7.92 -7.83
N LYS A 88 -2.04 -9.11 -7.51
CA LYS A 88 -2.49 -9.90 -6.37
C LYS A 88 -2.35 -9.15 -5.05
N SER A 89 -1.21 -8.50 -4.82
CA SER A 89 -0.98 -7.74 -3.58
C SER A 89 -1.98 -6.58 -3.40
N TRP A 90 -2.31 -5.86 -4.48
CA TRP A 90 -3.32 -4.81 -4.48
C TRP A 90 -4.74 -5.34 -4.31
N HIS A 91 -5.04 -6.49 -4.92
CA HIS A 91 -6.31 -7.18 -4.72
C HIS A 91 -6.50 -7.57 -3.25
N ASP A 92 -5.49 -8.16 -2.62
CA ASP A 92 -5.53 -8.54 -1.21
C ASP A 92 -5.69 -7.32 -0.29
N TRP A 93 -4.98 -6.22 -0.58
CA TRP A 93 -5.13 -4.97 0.15
C TRP A 93 -6.54 -4.37 0.03
N ARG A 94 -7.06 -4.29 -1.20
CA ARG A 94 -8.43 -3.81 -1.48
C ARG A 94 -9.48 -4.65 -0.75
N ARG A 95 -9.31 -5.98 -0.76
CA ARG A 95 -10.23 -6.91 -0.09
C ARG A 95 -10.25 -6.70 1.41
N LEU A 96 -9.09 -6.50 2.05
CA LEU A 96 -9.00 -6.19 3.47
C LEU A 96 -9.70 -4.87 3.82
N LEU A 97 -9.40 -3.78 3.09
CA LEU A 97 -10.04 -2.50 3.33
C LEU A 97 -11.56 -2.55 3.14
N ARG A 98 -12.04 -3.24 2.10
CA ARG A 98 -13.47 -3.45 1.87
C ARG A 98 -14.11 -4.20 3.04
N HIS A 99 -13.46 -5.26 3.52
CA HIS A 99 -13.97 -6.05 4.62
C HIS A 99 -14.16 -5.19 5.88
N GLU A 100 -13.15 -4.40 6.25
CA GLU A 100 -13.22 -3.53 7.42
C GLU A 100 -14.21 -2.36 7.22
N LEU A 101 -14.34 -1.82 6.00
CA LEU A 101 -15.38 -0.85 5.65
C LEU A 101 -16.80 -1.40 5.85
N THR A 102 -17.09 -2.60 5.32
CA THR A 102 -18.39 -3.26 5.49
C THR A 102 -18.69 -3.53 6.96
N ARG A 103 -17.68 -3.92 7.75
CA ARG A 103 -17.84 -4.13 9.19
C ARG A 103 -17.99 -2.86 10.01
N ALA A 104 -17.58 -1.72 9.48
CA ALA A 104 -17.67 -0.44 10.18
C ALA A 104 -19.12 0.07 10.28
N ASP A 105 -20.04 -0.49 9.48
CA ASP A 105 -21.48 -0.17 9.45
C ASP A 105 -21.72 1.34 9.44
N LEU A 106 -21.05 2.01 8.49
CA LEU A 106 -21.13 3.44 8.30
C LEU A 106 -22.21 3.76 7.25
N ASP A 107 -22.85 4.91 7.40
CA ASP A 107 -23.78 5.46 6.40
C ASP A 107 -23.00 6.07 5.22
N VAL A 108 -22.30 5.20 4.48
CA VAL A 108 -21.51 5.55 3.29
C VAL A 108 -21.66 4.48 2.22
N ASP A 109 -21.52 4.85 0.95
CA ASP A 109 -21.33 3.88 -0.12
C ASP A 109 -19.94 3.21 0.04
N VAL A 110 -19.94 1.91 0.33
CA VAL A 110 -18.73 1.13 0.58
C VAL A 110 -17.80 1.10 -0.63
N ASP A 111 -18.35 1.01 -1.85
CA ASP A 111 -17.56 0.96 -3.08
C ASP A 111 -16.91 2.32 -3.37
N GLN A 112 -17.67 3.40 -3.20
CA GLN A 112 -17.17 4.76 -3.34
C GLN A 112 -16.11 5.10 -2.28
N ALA A 113 -16.38 4.78 -1.01
CA ALA A 113 -15.43 5.00 0.07
C ALA A 113 -14.14 4.21 -0.17
N LEU A 114 -14.22 2.95 -0.57
CA LEU A 114 -13.05 2.13 -0.89
C LEU A 114 -12.20 2.74 -2.02
N PHE A 115 -12.84 3.24 -3.08
CA PHE A 115 -12.15 3.92 -4.18
C PHE A 115 -11.39 5.15 -3.68
N GLU A 116 -12.03 6.00 -2.89
CA GLU A 116 -11.42 7.21 -2.33
C GLU A 116 -10.24 6.89 -1.40
N LEU A 117 -10.40 5.92 -0.48
CA LEU A 117 -9.33 5.48 0.40
C LEU A 117 -8.11 5.02 -0.40
N LEU A 118 -8.32 4.22 -1.45
CA LEU A 118 -7.25 3.72 -2.30
C LEU A 118 -6.57 4.85 -3.10
N ALA A 119 -7.33 5.84 -3.56
CA ALA A 119 -6.81 6.99 -4.30
C ALA A 119 -5.85 7.86 -3.48
N PHE A 120 -6.01 7.92 -2.16
CA PHE A 120 -5.13 8.72 -1.29
C PHE A 120 -3.70 8.17 -1.23
N GLY A 121 -3.49 6.86 -1.40
CA GLY A 121 -2.17 6.25 -1.33
C GLY A 121 -1.20 6.79 -2.39
N PRO A 122 -1.50 6.64 -3.70
CA PRO A 122 -0.67 7.19 -4.77
C PRO A 122 -0.51 8.71 -4.69
N ALA A 123 -1.59 9.45 -4.38
CA ALA A 123 -1.53 10.90 -4.23
C ALA A 123 -0.60 11.33 -3.09
N LEU A 124 -0.66 10.64 -1.95
CA LEU A 124 0.25 10.85 -0.82
C LEU A 124 1.70 10.54 -1.21
N ASN A 125 1.94 9.40 -1.87
CA ASN A 125 3.28 8.99 -2.30
C ASN A 125 3.90 10.06 -3.21
N GLN A 126 3.15 10.52 -4.21
CA GLN A 126 3.63 11.58 -5.11
C GLN A 126 3.88 12.90 -4.36
N ALA A 127 2.97 13.34 -3.48
CA ALA A 127 3.14 14.58 -2.73
C ALA A 127 4.39 14.55 -1.83
N VAL A 128 4.69 13.41 -1.21
CA VAL A 128 5.90 13.23 -0.39
C VAL A 128 7.14 13.15 -1.26
N GLN A 129 7.16 12.28 -2.26
CA GLN A 129 8.37 11.98 -3.03
C GLN A 129 8.73 13.08 -4.03
N LEU A 130 7.75 13.63 -4.74
CA LEU A 130 7.98 14.64 -5.79
C LEU A 130 8.13 16.05 -5.21
N HIS A 131 7.35 16.37 -4.17
CA HIS A 131 7.26 17.73 -3.65
C HIS A 131 7.82 17.90 -2.22
N GLY A 132 8.21 16.82 -1.55
CA GLY A 132 8.68 16.88 -0.16
C GLY A 132 7.61 17.40 0.80
N ASP A 133 6.32 17.22 0.50
CA ASP A 133 5.23 17.83 1.27
C ASP A 133 5.04 17.14 2.63
N LYS A 134 5.64 17.73 3.67
CA LYS A 134 5.55 17.28 5.06
C LYS A 134 4.12 17.30 5.63
N ARG A 135 3.17 17.98 4.98
CA ARG A 135 1.77 18.06 5.43
C ARG A 135 0.85 17.06 4.72
N ALA A 136 1.35 16.35 3.70
CA ALA A 136 0.53 15.44 2.90
C ALA A 136 -0.07 14.30 3.75
N THR A 137 0.69 13.70 4.66
CA THR A 137 0.18 12.64 5.55
C THR A 137 -0.98 13.12 6.40
N ALA A 138 -0.89 14.33 6.97
CA ALA A 138 -1.98 14.90 7.77
C ALA A 138 -3.22 15.20 6.90
N ARG A 139 -3.03 15.60 5.64
CA ARG A 139 -4.15 15.79 4.68
C ARG A 139 -4.83 14.45 4.35
N ALA A 140 -4.05 13.40 4.07
CA ALA A 140 -4.59 12.06 3.79
C ALA A 140 -5.42 11.53 4.97
N LYS A 141 -4.92 11.66 6.21
CA LYS A 141 -5.67 11.26 7.43
C LYS A 141 -6.99 12.02 7.60
N ARG A 142 -7.05 13.31 7.26
CA ARG A 142 -8.29 14.10 7.26
C ARG A 142 -9.23 13.69 6.13
N ALA A 143 -8.69 13.36 4.95
CA ALA A 143 -9.48 12.89 3.82
C ALA A 143 -10.19 11.58 4.14
N VAL A 144 -9.50 10.62 4.78
CA VAL A 144 -10.10 9.36 5.27
C VAL A 144 -11.27 9.64 6.21
N ARG A 145 -11.07 10.48 7.24
CA ARG A 145 -12.16 10.81 8.17
C ARG A 145 -13.38 11.39 7.46
N ARG A 146 -13.16 12.33 6.54
CA ARG A 146 -14.23 12.91 5.71
C ARG A 146 -14.96 11.86 4.86
N THR A 147 -14.24 10.97 4.18
CA THR A 147 -14.82 9.87 3.39
C THR A 147 -15.67 8.93 4.25
N LEU A 148 -15.30 8.74 5.51
CA LEU A 148 -16.00 7.88 6.47
C LEU A 148 -17.11 8.60 7.26
N GLY A 149 -17.36 9.89 7.01
CA GLY A 149 -18.34 10.69 7.75
C GLY A 149 -17.96 10.95 9.23
N LEU A 150 -16.66 11.00 9.54
CA LEU A 150 -16.09 11.19 10.88
C LEU A 150 -15.49 12.58 11.11
#